data_AF-A0A835AA06-F1
#
_entry.id   AF-A0A835AA06-F1
#
_cell.length_a   1.000
_cell.length_b   1.000
_cell.length_c   1.000
_cell.angle_alpha   90.00
_cell.angle_beta   90.00
_cell.angle_gamma   90.00
#
_symmetry.space_group_name_H-M   'P 1'
#
loop_
_entity.id
_entity.type
_entity.pdbx_description
1 polymer ?
#
loop_
_entity_poly.entity_id
_entity_poly.type
_entity_poly.pdbx_seq_one_letter_code
_entity_poly.pdbx_strand_id
1 'polypeptide(L)'
;MKTAARRPLLLCALAAAAALSFLLVAPPPPLLSSLLLVFPSSPYAGSPKLLFLLAGQSNMAGRGIPPSPLPPPFRPHPRVLRLAASRRWVVAAPPLHADIDTHKACGLGPAMPFAHRLLQDQDDGSGEHPLVLGLVPCAVGGTRIWMWAKGEPLYEAAVARARAALAAGGGTLGAVLWFQGESDTIELDDATAYGGRMERLVNDLRADLGIPDLLVIQVGLASGEGNYTDIVREAQKNIKLPNVVLVDAIGLPLKDDQLHLSTEAQLQVGEMLGQAYLKYNSSTEPRQ
;
A
#
# COMPACT_ATOMS: atom_id res chain seq x y z
N MET A 1 -22.60 47.77 53.34
CA MET A 1 -22.37 49.05 52.64
C MET A 1 -22.76 48.88 51.18
N LYS A 2 -23.77 49.66 50.75
CA LYS A 2 -24.19 50.04 49.38
C LYS A 2 -24.43 48.88 48.37
N THR A 3 -25.63 48.37 48.07
CA THR A 3 -26.94 48.92 47.60
C THR A 3 -26.92 49.72 46.30
N ALA A 4 -27.57 49.19 45.24
CA ALA A 4 -28.63 49.79 44.41
C ALA A 4 -28.94 48.80 43.24
N ALA A 5 -30.09 48.12 43.08
CA ALA A 5 -31.51 48.53 43.05
C ALA A 5 -31.74 49.55 41.91
N ARG A 6 -32.67 49.43 40.94
CA ARG A 6 -34.07 48.98 40.87
C ARG A 6 -34.48 49.02 39.37
N ARG A 7 -35.11 47.97 38.81
CA ARG A 7 -36.56 47.68 38.66
C ARG A 7 -37.23 48.20 37.38
N PRO A 8 -38.27 47.48 36.90
CA PRO A 8 -38.83 47.54 35.54
C PRO A 8 -40.12 48.38 35.48
N LEU A 9 -40.67 48.57 34.28
CA LEU A 9 -42.05 49.03 34.11
C LEU A 9 -42.77 48.21 33.02
N LEU A 10 -43.93 47.73 33.46
CA LEU A 10 -44.91 46.88 32.81
C LEU A 10 -45.97 47.75 32.10
N LEU A 11 -46.61 47.16 31.09
CA LEU A 11 -48.00 47.37 30.62
C LEU A 11 -48.41 48.67 29.90
N CYS A 12 -48.94 48.47 28.68
CA CYS A 12 -50.29 48.84 28.21
C CYS A 12 -50.48 48.12 26.85
N ALA A 13 -51.28 47.06 26.69
CA ALA A 13 -52.73 46.90 26.76
C ALA A 13 -53.50 47.38 25.49
N LEU A 14 -54.09 46.38 24.80
CA LEU A 14 -55.27 46.38 23.90
C LEU A 14 -55.23 47.12 22.54
N ALA A 15 -55.49 46.38 21.45
CA ALA A 15 -56.82 46.30 20.82
C ALA A 15 -56.82 45.36 19.61
N ALA A 16 -57.91 44.61 19.45
CA ALA A 16 -58.14 43.66 18.38
C ALA A 16 -58.95 44.29 17.22
N ALA A 17 -58.88 43.59 16.08
CA ALA A 17 -59.91 43.42 15.04
C ALA A 17 -59.97 44.35 13.82
N ALA A 18 -59.69 43.70 12.68
CA ALA A 18 -60.46 43.66 11.43
C ALA A 18 -60.51 44.89 10.51
N ALA A 19 -59.98 44.72 9.29
CA ALA A 19 -60.77 44.94 8.07
C ALA A 19 -60.11 44.24 6.86
N LEU A 20 -60.97 43.55 6.14
CA LEU A 20 -60.80 42.79 4.90
C LEU A 20 -60.41 43.72 3.72
N SER A 21 -59.61 43.23 2.75
CA SER A 21 -59.99 43.15 1.32
C SER A 21 -58.90 43.47 0.27
N PHE A 22 -58.73 42.50 -0.62
CA PHE A 22 -58.36 42.57 -2.05
C PHE A 22 -56.91 42.75 -2.54
N LEU A 23 -56.56 41.81 -3.43
CA LEU A 23 -55.62 41.85 -4.57
C LEU A 23 -54.13 41.62 -4.29
N LEU A 24 -53.70 40.36 -4.41
CA LEU A 24 -52.90 39.86 -5.55
C LEU A 24 -52.58 38.37 -5.34
N VAL A 25 -53.30 37.51 -6.05
CA VAL A 25 -52.90 36.13 -6.27
C VAL A 25 -51.70 36.17 -7.21
N ALA A 26 -50.49 36.14 -6.67
CA ALA A 26 -49.30 35.86 -7.46
C ALA A 26 -49.26 34.34 -7.74
N PRO A 27 -49.06 33.90 -8.99
CA PRO A 27 -48.83 32.49 -9.26
C PRO A 27 -47.53 32.04 -8.56
N PRO A 28 -47.43 30.77 -8.13
CA PRO A 28 -46.17 30.25 -7.62
C PRO A 28 -45.09 30.40 -8.71
N PRO A 29 -43.85 30.72 -8.36
CA PRO A 29 -42.76 30.74 -9.34
C PRO A 29 -42.65 29.35 -9.99
N PRO A 30 -42.25 29.27 -11.27
CA PRO A 30 -42.05 27.98 -11.91
C PRO A 30 -41.02 27.20 -11.10
N LEU A 31 -41.35 25.93 -10.83
CA LEU A 31 -40.48 24.96 -10.18
C LEU A 31 -39.06 25.13 -10.71
N LEU A 32 -38.11 25.51 -9.84
CA LEU A 32 -36.70 25.41 -10.16
C LEU A 32 -36.47 23.97 -10.60
N SER A 33 -36.21 23.81 -11.90
CA SER A 33 -35.72 22.57 -12.48
C SER A 33 -34.57 22.11 -11.60
N SER A 34 -34.74 20.96 -10.95
CA SER A 34 -33.74 20.34 -10.10
C SER A 34 -32.45 20.23 -10.90
N LEU A 35 -31.53 21.18 -10.70
CA LEU A 35 -30.18 21.08 -11.22
C LEU A 35 -29.60 19.88 -10.49
N LEU A 36 -29.58 18.72 -11.14
CA LEU A 36 -28.79 17.59 -10.69
C LEU A 36 -27.37 18.13 -10.60
N LEU A 37 -26.92 18.40 -9.37
CA LEU A 37 -25.52 18.61 -9.08
C LEU A 37 -24.83 17.30 -9.45
N VAL A 38 -24.36 17.24 -10.70
CA VAL A 38 -23.41 16.23 -11.13
C VAL A 38 -22.14 16.58 -10.37
N PHE A 39 -22.01 16.02 -9.17
CA PHE A 39 -20.74 16.01 -8.48
C PHE A 39 -19.76 15.27 -9.40
N PRO A 40 -18.62 15.88 -9.78
CA PRO A 40 -17.62 15.16 -10.53
C PRO A 40 -17.29 13.89 -9.74
N SER A 41 -17.45 12.73 -10.38
CA SER A 41 -16.99 11.47 -9.84
C SER A 41 -15.52 11.65 -9.45
N SER A 42 -15.19 11.23 -8.23
CA SER A 42 -13.80 11.24 -7.76
C SER A 42 -12.91 10.64 -8.87
N PRO A 43 -11.82 11.32 -9.28
CA PRO A 43 -10.91 10.76 -10.29
C PRO A 43 -10.21 9.49 -9.79
N TYR A 44 -10.36 9.17 -8.51
CA TYR A 44 -9.78 8.01 -7.84
C TYR A 44 -10.75 6.82 -7.84
N ALA A 45 -10.20 5.64 -8.11
CA ALA A 45 -10.95 4.40 -8.07
C ALA A 45 -11.57 4.12 -6.69
N GLY A 46 -12.78 3.55 -6.68
CA GLY A 46 -13.54 3.26 -5.46
C GLY A 46 -12.91 2.17 -4.57
N SER A 47 -12.40 1.09 -5.17
CA SER A 47 -11.71 0.02 -4.45
C SER A 47 -10.68 -0.68 -5.34
N PRO A 48 -9.57 -1.18 -4.77
CA PRO A 48 -8.57 -1.94 -5.51
C PRO A 48 -9.07 -3.36 -5.81
N LYS A 49 -8.77 -3.85 -7.01
CA LYS A 49 -9.15 -5.19 -7.49
C LYS A 49 -8.03 -6.22 -7.37
N LEU A 50 -6.79 -5.76 -7.46
CA LEU A 50 -5.60 -6.61 -7.38
C LEU A 50 -4.65 -6.06 -6.31
N LEU A 51 -4.40 -6.86 -5.29
CA LEU A 51 -3.67 -6.46 -4.10
C LEU A 51 -2.27 -7.06 -4.07
N PHE A 52 -1.33 -6.34 -3.46
CA PHE A 52 0.04 -6.77 -3.26
C PHE A 52 0.48 -6.51 -1.81
N LEU A 53 0.88 -7.57 -1.12
CA LEU A 53 1.45 -7.47 0.21
C LEU A 53 2.93 -7.10 0.09
N LEU A 54 3.35 -6.01 0.73
CA LEU A 54 4.73 -5.52 0.70
C LEU A 54 5.38 -5.80 2.05
N ALA A 55 6.17 -6.85 2.15
CA ALA A 55 6.73 -7.33 3.40
C ALA A 55 8.25 -7.51 3.33
N GLY A 56 8.89 -7.53 4.50
CA GLY A 56 10.34 -7.60 4.64
C GLY A 56 10.89 -6.43 5.44
N GLN A 57 12.06 -5.92 5.07
CA GLN A 57 12.76 -4.90 5.85
C GLN A 57 12.94 -3.55 5.13
N SER A 58 13.96 -2.78 5.50
CA SER A 58 14.20 -1.41 5.08
C SER A 58 14.25 -1.21 3.57
N ASN A 59 14.80 -2.15 2.79
CA ASN A 59 14.82 -2.04 1.33
C ASN A 59 13.45 -2.29 0.68
N MET A 60 12.54 -3.07 1.28
CA MET A 60 11.11 -3.08 0.89
C MET A 60 10.40 -1.80 1.35
N ALA A 61 10.63 -1.40 2.60
CA ALA A 61 10.00 -0.23 3.19
C ALA A 61 10.31 1.05 2.39
N GLY A 62 11.55 1.14 1.91
CA GLY A 62 12.11 2.20 1.10
C GLY A 62 13.03 3.11 1.92
N ARG A 63 14.22 3.38 1.37
CA ARG A 63 15.25 4.28 1.92
C ARG A 63 15.91 5.17 0.87
N GLY A 64 15.50 5.03 -0.40
CA GLY A 64 15.89 5.93 -1.46
C GLY A 64 15.33 7.33 -1.20
N ILE A 65 16.06 8.37 -1.53
CA ILE A 65 15.59 9.75 -1.37
C ILE A 65 14.63 10.04 -2.54
N PRO A 66 13.31 10.20 -2.29
CA PRO A 66 12.38 10.43 -3.39
C PRO A 66 12.65 11.82 -4.00
N PRO A 67 12.91 11.93 -5.32
CA PRO A 67 12.89 13.22 -5.98
C PRO A 67 11.50 13.84 -5.87
N SER A 68 11.43 15.17 -5.71
CA SER A 68 10.18 15.91 -5.61
C SER A 68 10.08 16.94 -6.75
N PRO A 69 9.17 16.76 -7.73
CA PRO A 69 8.25 15.61 -7.87
C PRO A 69 8.97 14.34 -8.33
N LEU A 70 8.32 13.18 -8.16
CA LEU A 70 8.80 11.92 -8.77
C LEU A 70 8.85 12.06 -10.30
N PRO A 71 9.87 11.49 -10.96
CA PRO A 71 9.93 11.47 -12.41
C PRO A 71 8.77 10.61 -12.96
N PRO A 72 8.17 11.00 -14.10
CA PRO A 72 7.33 10.07 -14.87
C PRO A 72 8.08 8.76 -15.16
N PRO A 73 7.40 7.60 -15.19
CA PRO A 73 5.96 7.43 -14.97
C PRO A 73 5.56 7.38 -13.49
N PHE A 74 6.48 7.38 -12.54
CA PHE A 74 6.30 6.97 -11.13
C PHE A 74 5.54 7.95 -10.22
N ARG A 75 4.80 8.91 -10.79
CA ARG A 75 3.98 9.86 -10.02
C ARG A 75 2.74 9.16 -9.47
N PRO A 76 2.17 9.63 -8.33
CA PRO A 76 0.92 9.11 -7.81
C PRO A 76 -0.16 8.98 -8.91
N HIS A 77 -0.77 7.80 -9.01
CA HIS A 77 -1.69 7.46 -10.07
C HIS A 77 -3.08 7.12 -9.50
N PRO A 78 -4.20 7.55 -10.10
CA PRO A 78 -5.54 7.33 -9.55
C PRO A 78 -5.96 5.86 -9.44
N ARG A 79 -5.28 4.97 -10.19
CA ARG A 79 -5.45 3.52 -10.17
C ARG A 79 -4.50 2.78 -9.21
N VAL A 80 -3.64 3.48 -8.47
CA VAL A 80 -2.73 2.85 -7.49
C VAL A 80 -3.06 3.37 -6.11
N LEU A 81 -3.58 2.48 -5.28
CA LEU A 81 -4.01 2.77 -3.92
C LEU A 81 -3.04 2.13 -2.93
N ARG A 82 -2.96 2.71 -1.73
CA ARG A 82 -2.20 2.22 -0.58
C ARG A 82 -3.13 2.04 0.59
N LEU A 83 -3.02 0.92 1.31
CA LEU A 83 -3.71 0.75 2.58
C LEU A 83 -2.94 1.50 3.68
N ALA A 84 -3.48 2.62 4.15
CA ALA A 84 -2.89 3.42 5.23
C ALA A 84 -3.00 2.72 6.59
N ALA A 85 -2.22 3.12 7.60
CA ALA A 85 -2.23 2.52 8.94
C ALA A 85 -3.64 2.43 9.53
N SER A 86 -4.46 3.47 9.27
CA SER A 86 -5.90 3.55 9.59
C SER A 86 -6.82 2.54 8.87
N ARG A 87 -6.26 1.62 8.06
CA ARG A 87 -6.97 0.63 7.23
C ARG A 87 -7.91 1.24 6.17
N ARG A 88 -7.64 2.49 5.77
CA ARG A 88 -8.33 3.16 4.67
C ARG A 88 -7.45 3.13 3.42
N TRP A 89 -8.09 2.90 2.28
CA TRP A 89 -7.44 3.07 0.98
C TRP A 89 -7.26 4.56 0.70
N VAL A 90 -6.02 4.94 0.36
CA VAL A 90 -5.64 6.28 -0.06
C VAL A 90 -4.83 6.18 -1.35
N VAL A 91 -4.67 7.27 -2.08
CA VAL A 91 -3.78 7.30 -3.25
C VAL A 91 -2.35 6.94 -2.81
N ALA A 92 -1.70 6.06 -3.54
CA ALA A 92 -0.33 5.67 -3.26
C ALA A 92 0.64 6.80 -3.63
N ALA A 93 1.44 7.22 -2.65
CA ALA A 93 2.54 8.15 -2.82
C ALA A 93 3.69 7.76 -1.86
N PRO A 94 4.96 7.79 -2.30
CA PRO A 94 6.10 7.61 -1.42
C PRO A 94 6.16 8.69 -0.33
N PRO A 95 6.64 8.35 0.89
CA PRO A 95 7.05 7.02 1.34
C PRO A 95 5.85 6.14 1.71
N LEU A 96 5.74 4.95 1.12
CA LEU A 96 4.59 4.07 1.31
C LEU A 96 4.51 3.45 2.72
N HIS A 97 5.63 3.36 3.43
CA HIS A 97 5.72 2.78 4.76
C HIS A 97 5.80 3.84 5.88
N ALA A 98 5.57 5.13 5.58
CA ALA A 98 5.76 6.22 6.55
C ALA A 98 4.93 6.10 7.83
N ASP A 99 3.72 5.53 7.76
CA ASP A 99 2.83 5.27 8.91
C ASP A 99 2.86 3.79 9.37
N ILE A 100 3.80 2.99 8.82
CA ILE A 100 3.96 1.55 9.11
C ILE A 100 5.30 1.32 9.83
N ASP A 101 6.41 1.67 9.18
CA ASP A 101 7.78 1.57 9.69
C ASP A 101 8.15 2.82 10.49
N THR A 102 7.34 3.13 11.51
CA THR A 102 7.34 4.44 12.21
C THR A 102 8.60 4.73 13.02
N HIS A 103 9.44 3.73 13.27
CA HIS A 103 10.69 3.89 14.01
C HIS A 103 11.87 4.34 13.14
N LYS A 104 11.69 4.40 11.81
CA LYS A 104 12.77 4.70 10.86
C LYS A 104 12.28 5.71 9.81
N ALA A 105 13.20 6.54 9.32
CA ALA A 105 12.90 7.42 8.20
C ALA A 105 12.65 6.58 6.93
N CYS A 106 11.47 6.72 6.35
CA CYS A 106 11.10 6.05 5.11
C CYS A 106 11.33 6.94 3.89
N GLY A 107 11.70 6.31 2.77
CA GLY A 107 11.89 6.95 1.49
C GLY A 107 11.16 6.22 0.36
N LEU A 108 11.69 6.35 -0.86
CA LEU A 108 11.26 5.56 -2.00
C LEU A 108 11.66 4.09 -1.81
N GLY A 109 10.69 3.21 -2.00
CA GLY A 109 10.85 1.76 -2.12
C GLY A 109 10.37 1.27 -3.49
N PRO A 110 10.33 -0.05 -3.73
CA PRO A 110 10.17 -0.60 -5.07
C PRO A 110 8.71 -0.69 -5.53
N ALA A 111 7.74 -0.50 -4.62
CA ALA A 111 6.35 -0.80 -4.90
C ALA A 111 5.65 0.21 -5.83
N MET A 112 6.09 1.48 -5.88
CA MET A 112 5.57 2.43 -6.87
C MET A 112 6.01 2.03 -8.29
N PRO A 113 7.32 1.87 -8.59
CA PRO A 113 7.76 1.39 -9.91
C PRO A 113 7.13 0.07 -10.32
N PHE A 114 7.04 -0.89 -9.39
CA PHE A 114 6.31 -2.14 -9.58
C PHE A 114 4.88 -1.90 -10.08
N ALA A 115 4.10 -1.08 -9.37
CA ALA A 115 2.72 -0.80 -9.74
C ALA A 115 2.60 -0.12 -11.12
N HIS A 116 3.50 0.81 -11.42
CA HIS A 116 3.52 1.48 -12.73
C HIS A 116 3.84 0.53 -13.87
N ARG A 117 4.74 -0.43 -13.67
CA ARG A 117 5.03 -1.44 -14.69
C ARG A 117 3.82 -2.30 -15.03
N LEU A 118 3.03 -2.67 -14.03
CA LEU A 118 1.78 -3.40 -14.24
C LEU A 118 0.74 -2.57 -14.99
N LEU A 119 0.64 -1.27 -14.70
CA LEU A 119 -0.30 -0.39 -15.40
C LEU A 119 0.05 -0.16 -16.87
N GLN A 120 1.34 -0.12 -17.22
CA GLN A 120 1.79 0.02 -18.61
C GLN A 120 1.37 -1.15 -19.50
N ASP A 121 1.26 -2.35 -18.94
CA ASP A 121 0.87 -3.57 -19.65
C ASP A 121 -0.64 -3.67 -19.91
N GLN A 122 -1.44 -2.84 -19.23
CA GLN A 122 -2.90 -2.94 -19.16
C GLN A 122 -3.61 -1.80 -19.90
N ASP A 123 -2.89 -0.96 -20.64
CA ASP A 123 -3.46 0.03 -21.57
C ASP A 123 -3.73 -0.62 -22.94
N ASP A 124 -4.53 -1.68 -22.98
CA ASP A 124 -4.93 -2.39 -24.21
C ASP A 124 -6.06 -1.70 -24.99
N GLY A 125 -6.51 -0.53 -24.52
CA GLY A 125 -7.52 0.29 -25.20
C GLY A 125 -8.96 -0.21 -25.10
N SER A 126 -9.23 -1.29 -24.36
CA SER A 126 -10.57 -1.91 -24.26
C SER A 126 -11.58 -1.10 -23.44
N GLY A 127 -11.14 -0.16 -22.60
CA GLY A 127 -12.00 0.82 -21.91
C GLY A 127 -12.95 0.26 -20.84
N GLU A 128 -13.11 -1.05 -20.74
CA GLU A 128 -14.00 -1.70 -19.79
C GLU A 128 -13.23 -2.13 -18.52
N HIS A 129 -13.55 -1.46 -17.41
CA HIS A 129 -13.04 -1.74 -16.06
C HIS A 129 -11.52 -1.66 -15.85
N PRO A 130 -10.92 -0.45 -15.82
CA PRO A 130 -9.49 -0.30 -15.66
C PRO A 130 -8.99 -0.95 -14.35
N LEU A 131 -7.90 -1.72 -14.45
CA LEU A 131 -7.24 -2.37 -13.31
C LEU A 131 -6.87 -1.34 -12.22
N VAL A 132 -7.28 -1.62 -10.98
CA VAL A 132 -6.94 -0.80 -9.80
C VAL A 132 -6.08 -1.64 -8.88
N LEU A 133 -4.86 -1.18 -8.63
CA LEU A 133 -3.86 -1.86 -7.82
C LEU A 133 -3.96 -1.38 -6.36
N GLY A 134 -3.88 -2.30 -5.41
CA GLY A 134 -3.84 -2.04 -3.98
C GLY A 134 -2.53 -2.48 -3.35
N LEU A 135 -1.74 -1.53 -2.87
CA LEU A 135 -0.49 -1.77 -2.16
C LEU A 135 -0.75 -1.88 -0.65
N VAL A 136 -0.31 -2.98 -0.04
CA VAL A 136 -0.50 -3.27 1.38
C VAL A 136 0.86 -3.25 2.08
N PRO A 137 1.34 -2.08 2.55
CA PRO A 137 2.64 -1.94 3.19
C PRO A 137 2.65 -2.58 4.58
N CYS A 138 3.64 -3.45 4.82
CA CYS A 138 3.88 -4.17 6.07
C CYS A 138 5.35 -4.23 6.49
N ALA A 139 6.31 -3.85 5.63
CA ALA A 139 7.73 -3.99 5.92
C ALA A 139 8.19 -3.11 7.10
N VAL A 140 9.18 -3.60 7.86
CA VAL A 140 9.73 -2.93 9.07
C VAL A 140 11.25 -3.04 9.06
N GLY A 141 11.96 -1.91 9.23
CA GLY A 141 13.42 -1.88 9.09
C GLY A 141 14.19 -2.60 10.21
N GLY A 142 15.26 -3.31 9.85
CA GLY A 142 16.19 -3.95 10.80
C GLY A 142 15.67 -5.24 11.43
N THR A 143 14.67 -5.87 10.82
CA THR A 143 14.07 -7.10 11.31
C THR A 143 14.74 -8.32 10.69
N ARG A 144 14.97 -9.35 11.50
CA ARG A 144 15.43 -10.67 11.04
C ARG A 144 14.25 -11.56 10.69
N ILE A 145 14.45 -12.57 9.84
CA ILE A 145 13.35 -13.42 9.35
C ILE A 145 12.66 -14.21 10.48
N TRP A 146 13.37 -14.51 11.58
CA TRP A 146 12.75 -15.17 12.74
C TRP A 146 11.66 -14.31 13.39
N MET A 147 11.76 -12.97 13.32
CA MET A 147 10.72 -12.04 13.82
C MET A 147 9.47 -12.04 12.93
N TRP A 148 9.52 -12.71 11.78
CA TRP A 148 8.42 -12.92 10.84
C TRP A 148 7.86 -14.35 10.92
N ALA A 149 8.26 -15.15 11.90
CA ALA A 149 7.66 -16.46 12.12
C ALA A 149 6.19 -16.34 12.54
N LYS A 150 5.37 -17.34 12.24
CA LYS A 150 3.98 -17.39 12.68
C LYS A 150 3.87 -17.26 14.20
N GLY A 151 2.93 -16.43 14.67
CA GLY A 151 2.79 -16.04 16.07
C GLY A 151 3.62 -14.81 16.47
N GLU A 152 4.61 -14.40 15.67
CA GLU A 152 5.37 -13.19 15.93
C GLU A 152 4.60 -11.92 15.52
N PRO A 153 4.80 -10.78 16.21
CA PRO A 153 4.02 -9.56 15.97
C PRO A 153 4.03 -9.06 14.53
N LEU A 154 5.15 -9.16 13.81
CA LEU A 154 5.26 -8.69 12.41
C LEU A 154 4.44 -9.55 11.46
N TYR A 155 4.51 -10.87 11.65
CA TYR A 155 3.74 -11.83 10.86
C TYR A 155 2.23 -11.62 11.10
N GLU A 156 1.80 -11.59 12.35
CA GLU A 156 0.39 -11.43 12.71
C GLU A 156 -0.16 -10.09 12.20
N ALA A 157 0.63 -9.02 12.31
CA ALA A 157 0.27 -7.72 11.76
C ALA A 157 0.11 -7.77 10.23
N ALA A 158 1.03 -8.42 9.52
CA ALA A 158 0.97 -8.53 8.07
C ALA A 158 -0.24 -9.35 7.59
N VAL A 159 -0.52 -10.50 8.22
CA VAL A 159 -1.70 -11.33 7.92
C VAL A 159 -2.99 -10.58 8.22
N ALA A 160 -3.11 -9.95 9.40
CA ALA A 160 -4.30 -9.18 9.76
C ALA A 160 -4.54 -8.02 8.79
N ARG A 161 -3.46 -7.37 8.33
CA ARG A 161 -3.52 -6.25 7.39
C ARG A 161 -3.88 -6.69 5.98
N ALA A 162 -3.37 -7.83 5.51
CA ALA A 162 -3.79 -8.45 4.25
C ALA A 162 -5.28 -8.85 4.27
N ARG A 163 -5.75 -9.49 5.34
CA ARG A 163 -7.18 -9.83 5.51
C ARG A 163 -8.07 -8.58 5.51
N ALA A 164 -7.65 -7.50 6.17
CA ALA A 164 -8.37 -6.23 6.15
C ALA A 164 -8.41 -5.61 4.75
N ALA A 165 -7.30 -5.70 3.99
CA ALA A 165 -7.23 -5.23 2.61
C ALA A 165 -8.24 -5.96 1.71
N LEU A 166 -8.29 -7.30 1.82
CA LEU A 166 -9.23 -8.16 1.09
C LEU A 166 -10.69 -7.82 1.44
N ALA A 167 -11.00 -7.68 2.73
CA ALA A 167 -12.35 -7.35 3.19
C ALA A 167 -12.83 -5.94 2.77
N ALA A 168 -11.93 -4.94 2.75
CA ALA A 168 -12.27 -3.56 2.42
C ALA A 168 -12.31 -3.28 0.90
N GLY A 169 -11.57 -4.05 0.10
CA GLY A 169 -11.42 -3.81 -1.34
C GLY A 169 -12.22 -4.75 -2.24
N GLY A 170 -12.53 -5.97 -1.77
CA GLY A 170 -13.15 -7.01 -2.59
C GLY A 170 -12.26 -7.59 -3.70
N GLY A 171 -10.98 -7.21 -3.72
CA GLY A 171 -9.99 -7.69 -4.69
C GLY A 171 -9.34 -9.02 -4.30
N THR A 172 -8.48 -9.54 -5.18
CA THR A 172 -7.66 -10.73 -4.92
C THR A 172 -6.23 -10.34 -4.56
N LEU A 173 -5.56 -11.15 -3.73
CA LEU A 173 -4.14 -10.97 -3.45
C LEU A 173 -3.33 -11.61 -4.58
N GLY A 174 -2.71 -10.79 -5.42
CA GLY A 174 -1.94 -11.25 -6.58
C GLY A 174 -0.58 -11.83 -6.20
N ALA A 175 0.13 -11.18 -5.27
CA ALA A 175 1.40 -11.66 -4.77
C ALA A 175 1.78 -11.07 -3.42
N VAL A 176 2.72 -11.74 -2.74
CA VAL A 176 3.57 -11.13 -1.72
C VAL A 176 4.88 -10.72 -2.36
N LEU A 177 5.24 -9.45 -2.23
CA LEU A 177 6.57 -8.95 -2.55
C LEU A 177 7.40 -8.98 -1.26
N TRP A 178 8.46 -9.77 -1.24
CA TRP A 178 9.31 -10.00 -0.08
C TRP A 178 10.73 -9.53 -0.33
N PHE A 179 11.21 -8.55 0.43
CA PHE A 179 12.62 -8.13 0.36
C PHE A 179 13.19 -7.96 1.77
N GLN A 180 13.92 -9.00 2.17
CA GLN A 180 14.50 -9.13 3.50
C GLN A 180 15.69 -10.08 3.49
N GLY A 181 16.56 -9.91 4.48
CA GLY A 181 17.63 -10.86 4.82
C GLY A 181 18.90 -10.17 5.29
N GLU A 182 19.05 -8.86 5.08
CA GLU A 182 20.29 -8.15 5.39
C GLU A 182 20.65 -8.25 6.87
N SER A 183 19.67 -8.23 7.78
CA SER A 183 19.92 -8.38 9.22
C SER A 183 20.21 -9.84 9.64
N ASP A 184 19.86 -10.84 8.83
CA ASP A 184 20.18 -12.25 9.04
C ASP A 184 21.62 -12.59 8.59
N THR A 185 22.30 -11.66 7.89
CA THR A 185 23.71 -11.82 7.49
C THR A 185 24.71 -11.58 8.63
N ILE A 186 24.24 -11.14 9.80
CA ILE A 186 25.07 -10.78 10.96
C ILE A 186 25.59 -12.03 11.67
N GLU A 187 24.71 -12.98 11.98
CA GLU A 187 25.02 -14.19 12.74
C GLU A 187 24.99 -15.41 11.82
N LEU A 188 25.98 -16.31 11.94
CA LEU A 188 26.08 -17.50 11.09
C LEU A 188 24.86 -18.43 11.22
N ASP A 189 24.36 -18.58 12.45
CA ASP A 189 23.19 -19.40 12.74
C ASP A 189 21.92 -18.87 12.06
N ASP A 190 21.75 -17.54 12.04
CA ASP A 190 20.63 -16.91 11.34
C ASP A 190 20.76 -17.06 9.82
N ALA A 191 21.95 -16.81 9.28
CA ALA A 191 22.22 -16.96 7.85
C ALA A 191 21.97 -18.39 7.36
N THR A 192 22.45 -19.38 8.13
CA THR A 192 22.31 -20.81 7.79
C THR A 192 20.86 -21.28 7.94
N ALA A 193 20.12 -20.75 8.92
CA ALA A 193 18.70 -21.07 9.12
C ALA A 193 17.75 -20.35 8.14
N TYR A 194 18.23 -19.35 7.41
CA TYR A 194 17.40 -18.46 6.59
C TYR A 194 16.49 -19.21 5.61
N GLY A 195 17.04 -20.17 4.84
CA GLY A 195 16.29 -20.91 3.83
C GLY A 195 15.08 -21.65 4.41
N GLY A 196 15.28 -22.41 5.48
CA GLY A 196 14.19 -23.14 6.15
C GLY A 196 13.15 -22.21 6.78
N ARG A 197 13.57 -21.05 7.30
CA ARG A 197 12.64 -20.03 7.83
C ARG A 197 11.84 -19.37 6.71
N MET A 198 12.45 -19.11 5.56
CA MET A 198 11.77 -18.56 4.38
C MET A 198 10.72 -19.54 3.84
N GLU A 199 11.05 -20.83 3.72
CA GLU A 199 10.08 -21.84 3.29
C GLU A 199 8.89 -21.94 4.24
N ARG A 200 9.16 -21.89 5.56
CA ARG A 200 8.11 -21.87 6.58
C ARG A 200 7.22 -20.63 6.47
N LEU A 201 7.82 -19.45 6.35
CA LEU A 201 7.09 -18.18 6.18
C LEU A 201 6.13 -18.24 4.99
N VAL A 202 6.60 -18.74 3.83
CA VAL A 202 5.76 -18.89 2.63
C VAL A 202 4.57 -19.81 2.88
N ASN A 203 4.81 -20.99 3.46
CA ASN A 203 3.76 -21.96 3.75
C ASN A 203 2.75 -21.43 4.77
N ASP A 204 3.21 -20.75 5.82
CA ASP A 204 2.36 -20.15 6.83
C ASP A 204 1.48 -19.05 6.22
N LEU A 205 2.05 -18.14 5.41
CA LEU A 205 1.27 -17.10 4.69
C LEU A 205 0.20 -17.72 3.79
N ARG A 206 0.52 -18.76 3.03
CA ARG A 206 -0.44 -19.48 2.17
C ARG A 206 -1.59 -20.07 2.99
N ALA A 207 -1.27 -20.73 4.10
CA ALA A 207 -2.26 -21.33 4.98
C ALA A 207 -3.18 -20.27 5.62
N ASP A 208 -2.60 -19.24 6.23
CA ASP A 208 -3.37 -18.25 7.00
C ASP A 208 -4.11 -17.23 6.13
N LEU A 209 -3.68 -17.03 4.88
CA LEU A 209 -4.43 -16.25 3.89
C LEU A 209 -5.42 -17.10 3.09
N GLY A 210 -5.37 -18.43 3.22
CA GLY A 210 -6.26 -19.34 2.49
C GLY A 210 -6.00 -19.40 0.99
N ILE A 211 -4.75 -19.18 0.57
CA ILE A 211 -4.34 -19.14 -0.85
C ILE A 211 -3.16 -20.12 -1.03
N PRO A 212 -3.43 -21.42 -1.26
CA PRO A 212 -2.39 -22.45 -1.33
C PRO A 212 -1.31 -22.18 -2.38
N ASP A 213 -1.69 -21.56 -3.50
CA ASP A 213 -0.81 -21.27 -4.63
C ASP A 213 -0.31 -19.82 -4.65
N LEU A 214 -0.40 -19.09 -3.51
CA LEU A 214 0.00 -17.69 -3.43
C LEU A 214 1.41 -17.47 -3.97
N LEU A 215 1.52 -16.59 -4.96
CA LEU A 215 2.79 -16.16 -5.52
C LEU A 215 3.57 -15.34 -4.48
N VAL A 216 4.81 -15.74 -4.24
CA VAL A 216 5.77 -14.95 -3.48
C VAL A 216 6.92 -14.58 -4.40
N ILE A 217 7.12 -13.28 -4.64
CA ILE A 217 8.28 -12.77 -5.37
C ILE A 217 9.25 -12.25 -4.32
N GLN A 218 10.33 -12.99 -4.09
CA GLN A 218 11.39 -12.59 -3.18
C GLN A 218 12.52 -11.86 -3.92
N VAL A 219 13.20 -10.96 -3.22
CA VAL A 219 14.36 -10.23 -3.74
C VAL A 219 15.64 -10.78 -3.12
N GLY A 220 16.57 -11.20 -3.97
CA GLY A 220 17.92 -11.61 -3.60
C GLY A 220 18.75 -10.41 -3.18
N LEU A 221 19.44 -10.48 -2.04
CA LEU A 221 20.08 -9.31 -1.43
C LEU A 221 21.12 -8.63 -2.32
N ALA A 222 21.12 -7.30 -2.36
CA ALA A 222 22.21 -6.53 -2.97
C ALA A 222 23.40 -6.31 -2.02
N SER A 223 23.15 -6.41 -0.71
CA SER A 223 24.02 -6.01 0.40
C SER A 223 23.63 -6.78 1.66
N GLY A 224 24.43 -6.69 2.72
CA GLY A 224 24.10 -7.25 4.03
C GLY A 224 24.69 -6.41 5.16
N GLU A 225 24.15 -6.55 6.38
CA GLU A 225 24.67 -5.90 7.58
C GLU A 225 25.90 -6.62 8.17
N GLY A 226 26.15 -7.87 7.76
CA GLY A 226 27.24 -8.70 8.26
C GLY A 226 27.91 -9.58 7.21
N ASN A 227 28.76 -10.48 7.70
CA ASN A 227 29.73 -11.22 6.88
C ASN A 227 29.14 -12.42 6.13
N TYR A 228 27.89 -12.78 6.39
CA TYR A 228 27.26 -14.01 5.86
C TYR A 228 26.28 -13.74 4.71
N THR A 229 26.48 -12.64 3.98
CA THR A 229 25.62 -12.24 2.85
C THR A 229 25.53 -13.33 1.79
N ASP A 230 26.63 -14.01 1.47
CA ASP A 230 26.64 -15.08 0.47
C ASP A 230 25.79 -16.28 0.89
N ILE A 231 25.80 -16.64 2.18
CA ILE A 231 25.00 -17.75 2.72
C ILE A 231 23.50 -17.44 2.58
N VAL A 232 23.07 -16.24 2.98
CA VAL A 232 21.67 -15.81 2.84
C VAL A 232 21.24 -15.75 1.37
N ARG A 233 22.10 -15.25 0.49
CA ARG A 233 21.82 -15.20 -0.96
C ARG A 233 21.73 -16.58 -1.58
N GLU A 234 22.61 -17.50 -1.21
CA GLU A 234 22.51 -18.90 -1.66
C GLU A 234 21.21 -19.54 -1.19
N ALA A 235 20.80 -19.29 0.06
CA ALA A 235 19.51 -19.76 0.56
C ALA A 235 18.33 -19.18 -0.23
N GLN A 236 18.33 -17.87 -0.55
CA GLN A 236 17.31 -17.23 -1.38
C GLN A 236 17.21 -17.84 -2.79
N LYS A 237 18.35 -18.17 -3.41
CA LYS A 237 18.42 -18.83 -4.73
C LYS A 237 17.93 -20.27 -4.71
N ASN A 238 18.11 -20.96 -3.59
CA ASN A 238 17.85 -22.38 -3.47
C ASN A 238 16.48 -22.75 -2.88
N ILE A 239 15.56 -21.79 -2.69
CA ILE A 239 14.18 -22.07 -2.26
C ILE A 239 13.48 -22.95 -3.30
N LYS A 240 13.01 -24.14 -2.90
CA LYS A 240 12.38 -25.13 -3.79
C LYS A 240 10.88 -25.26 -3.56
N LEU A 241 10.19 -24.14 -3.42
CA LEU A 241 8.73 -24.09 -3.31
C LEU A 241 8.10 -23.69 -4.66
N PRO A 242 6.96 -24.28 -5.04
CA PRO A 242 6.20 -23.81 -6.21
C PRO A 242 5.76 -22.36 -5.98
N ASN A 243 5.60 -21.60 -7.06
CA ASN A 243 5.13 -20.22 -7.07
C ASN A 243 5.95 -19.30 -6.14
N VAL A 244 7.25 -19.57 -6.02
CA VAL A 244 8.23 -18.67 -5.44
C VAL A 244 9.19 -18.25 -6.54
N VAL A 245 9.27 -16.94 -6.79
CA VAL A 245 10.10 -16.36 -7.84
C VAL A 245 11.18 -15.49 -7.18
N LEU A 246 12.41 -15.57 -7.69
CA LEU A 246 13.52 -14.73 -7.25
C LEU A 246 13.77 -13.61 -8.27
N VAL A 247 13.86 -12.37 -7.77
CA VAL A 247 14.45 -11.22 -8.46
C VAL A 247 15.78 -10.92 -7.79
N ASP A 248 16.90 -10.96 -8.51
CA ASP A 248 18.22 -10.74 -7.90
C ASP A 248 18.63 -9.26 -7.96
N ALA A 249 18.83 -8.62 -6.80
CA ALA A 249 19.24 -7.22 -6.71
C ALA A 249 20.78 -7.03 -6.67
N ILE A 250 21.56 -8.10 -6.81
CA ILE A 250 23.03 -8.01 -6.78
C ILE A 250 23.56 -7.03 -7.83
N GLY A 251 24.53 -6.20 -7.43
CA GLY A 251 25.14 -5.19 -8.29
C GLY A 251 24.31 -3.92 -8.50
N LEU A 252 23.08 -3.83 -7.96
CA LEU A 252 22.34 -2.58 -7.97
C LEU A 252 23.01 -1.53 -7.05
N PRO A 253 22.98 -0.24 -7.45
CA PRO A 253 23.68 0.81 -6.72
C PRO A 253 23.12 1.03 -5.32
N LEU A 254 24.01 1.02 -4.34
CA LEU A 254 23.72 1.32 -2.94
C LEU A 254 23.87 2.81 -2.65
N LYS A 255 23.29 3.25 -1.54
CA LYS A 255 23.57 4.57 -0.95
C LYS A 255 24.96 4.60 -0.33
N ASP A 256 25.36 5.78 0.14
CA ASP A 256 26.62 5.99 0.85
C ASP A 256 26.80 5.09 2.09
N ASP A 257 25.68 4.64 2.69
CA ASP A 257 25.70 3.69 3.82
C ASP A 257 26.09 2.25 3.44
N GLN A 258 26.28 1.95 2.15
CA GLN A 258 26.64 0.64 1.62
C GLN A 258 25.68 -0.49 2.01
N LEU A 259 24.45 -0.15 2.42
CA LEU A 259 23.47 -1.11 2.90
C LEU A 259 22.14 -0.96 2.16
N HIS A 260 21.66 0.26 2.01
CA HIS A 260 20.36 0.50 1.40
C HIS A 260 20.49 0.78 -0.09
N LEU A 261 19.53 0.30 -0.87
CA LEU A 261 19.43 0.65 -2.28
C LEU A 261 19.27 2.16 -2.46
N SER A 262 19.99 2.71 -3.45
CA SER A 262 19.78 4.06 -3.96
C SER A 262 18.39 4.25 -4.54
N THR A 263 18.01 5.49 -4.83
CA THR A 263 16.73 5.79 -5.51
C THR A 263 16.67 5.11 -6.87
N GLU A 264 17.75 5.17 -7.65
CA GLU A 264 17.87 4.55 -8.97
C GLU A 264 17.70 3.03 -8.87
N ALA A 265 18.36 2.40 -7.90
CA ALA A 265 18.21 0.96 -7.65
C ALA A 265 16.78 0.57 -7.24
N GLN A 266 16.10 1.41 -6.43
CA GLN A 266 14.71 1.17 -6.03
C GLN A 266 13.76 1.24 -7.24
N LEU A 267 13.99 2.17 -8.17
CA LEU A 267 13.26 2.23 -9.43
C LEU A 267 13.48 0.95 -10.26
N GLN A 268 14.73 0.52 -10.40
CA GLN A 268 15.10 -0.64 -11.19
C GLN A 268 14.56 -1.95 -10.60
N VAL A 269 14.70 -2.18 -9.29
CA VAL A 269 14.22 -3.43 -8.68
C VAL A 269 12.69 -3.51 -8.69
N GLY A 270 11.99 -2.38 -8.58
CA GLY A 270 10.53 -2.34 -8.73
C GLY A 270 10.08 -2.70 -10.14
N GLU A 271 10.78 -2.23 -11.18
CA GLU A 271 10.56 -2.65 -12.57
C GLU A 271 10.79 -4.17 -12.74
N MET A 272 11.90 -4.70 -12.19
CA MET A 272 12.21 -6.14 -12.23
C MET A 272 11.14 -6.99 -11.54
N LEU A 273 10.62 -6.54 -10.39
CA LEU A 273 9.50 -7.18 -9.69
C LEU A 273 8.24 -7.18 -10.57
N GLY A 274 7.95 -6.08 -11.27
CA GLY A 274 6.79 -5.97 -12.15
C GLY A 274 6.89 -6.93 -13.33
N GLN A 275 8.06 -6.99 -13.97
CA GLN A 275 8.35 -7.94 -15.04
C GLN A 275 8.25 -9.40 -14.57
N ALA A 276 8.76 -9.71 -13.38
CA ALA A 276 8.66 -11.05 -12.80
C ALA A 276 7.21 -11.48 -12.58
N TYR A 277 6.37 -10.57 -12.06
CA TYR A 277 4.94 -10.82 -11.88
C TYR A 277 4.22 -11.08 -13.22
N LEU A 278 4.44 -10.22 -14.22
CA LEU A 278 3.80 -10.34 -15.54
C LEU A 278 4.23 -11.62 -16.26
N LYS A 279 5.53 -11.94 -16.22
CA LYS A 279 6.07 -13.18 -16.80
C LYS A 279 5.45 -14.41 -16.15
N TYR A 280 5.38 -14.43 -14.81
CA TYR A 280 4.74 -15.52 -14.08
C TYR A 280 3.28 -15.70 -14.54
N ASN A 281 2.49 -14.61 -14.54
CA ASN A 281 1.07 -14.69 -14.89
C ASN A 281 0.84 -15.17 -16.35
N SER A 282 1.66 -14.69 -17.30
CA SER A 282 1.60 -15.14 -18.70
C SER A 282 1.94 -16.63 -18.90
N SER A 283 2.73 -17.22 -17.99
CA SER A 283 3.14 -18.62 -18.08
C SER A 283 2.15 -19.59 -17.42
N THR A 284 1.28 -19.06 -16.56
CA THR A 284 0.28 -19.83 -15.80
C THR A 284 -1.13 -19.73 -16.39
N GLU A 285 -1.41 -18.75 -17.25
CA GLU A 285 -2.65 -18.74 -18.01
C GLU A 285 -2.66 -19.86 -19.07
N PRO A 286 -3.75 -20.64 -19.21
CA PRO A 286 -3.87 -21.59 -20.30
C PRO A 286 -3.73 -20.82 -21.62
N ARG A 287 -2.79 -21.23 -22.48
CA ARG A 287 -2.81 -20.78 -23.89
C ARG A 287 -4.17 -21.20 -24.46
N GLN A 288 -5.01 -20.21 -24.74
CA GLN A 288 -6.25 -20.40 -25.49
C GLN A 288 -5.95 -20.94 -26.88
#